data_AF-C0EAZ6-F1
#
_entry.id   AF-C0EAZ6-F1
#
_cell.length_a   1.000
_cell.length_b   1.000
_cell.length_c   1.000
_cell.angle_alpha   90.00
_cell.angle_beta   90.00
_cell.angle_gamma   90.00
#
_symmetry.space_group_name_H-M   'P 1'
#
loop_
_entity.id
_entity.type
_entity.pdbx_description
1 polymer ?
#
loop_
_entity_poly.entity_id
_entity_poly.type
_entity_poly.pdbx_seq_one_letter_code
_entity_poly.pdbx_strand_id
1 'polypeptide(L)'
;MFSAFRPPESGGSTTSSWPQQVFGLEELPEPYQPYIQDWMDKGMPVTNATFIPYLNSKTQERGEYVITWHEDRIMLLSPTPFGGIKQTVICNQDILYMDYHTFLLDCCITLYYLEMGRRTQVQFHYNSVMERVFIPILNIALHQPVDYEKKILQHENPFCEALKEKSPLMFNYGKLAYRLDPVMFYYFWECQPIKRTSDKNEYFVSLMPSGSVIIDSCDHDSVNASYLPWREIRNVQLIIDRFYRIQCEVHPGRIFTIPVRKPKLQRAREFVSLWQQELTIRK
;
A
#
# COMPACT_ATOMS: atom_id res chain seq x y z
N MET A 1 16.61 -33.96 -21.24
CA MET A 1 17.16 -32.91 -22.11
C MET A 1 16.43 -31.63 -21.73
N PHE A 2 16.99 -30.86 -20.79
CA PHE A 2 16.34 -29.71 -20.17
C PHE A 2 16.95 -28.45 -20.76
N SER A 3 16.14 -27.66 -21.47
CA SER A 3 16.55 -26.31 -21.87
C SER A 3 16.35 -25.42 -20.66
N ALA A 4 17.43 -25.10 -19.96
CA ALA A 4 17.44 -24.08 -18.93
C ALA A 4 17.15 -22.73 -19.60
N PHE A 5 16.08 -22.07 -19.15
CA PHE A 5 15.79 -20.68 -19.51
C PHE A 5 17.04 -19.84 -19.19
N ARG A 6 17.73 -19.36 -20.23
CA ARG A 6 18.79 -18.37 -20.07
C ARG A 6 18.09 -17.02 -19.90
N PRO A 7 18.27 -16.30 -18.78
CA PRO A 7 17.86 -14.91 -18.73
C PRO A 7 18.60 -14.15 -19.84
N PRO A 8 17.93 -13.21 -20.53
CA PRO A 8 18.58 -12.40 -21.55
C PRO A 8 19.77 -11.65 -20.94
N GLU A 9 20.85 -11.56 -21.71
CA GLU A 9 22.06 -10.83 -21.33
C GLU A 9 21.67 -9.38 -20.99
N SER A 10 22.04 -8.97 -19.78
CA SER A 10 21.70 -7.70 -19.18
C SER A 10 22.27 -6.53 -19.97
N GLY A 11 21.49 -5.98 -20.89
CA GLY A 11 21.57 -4.57 -21.27
C GLY A 11 21.25 -3.73 -20.04
N GLY A 12 22.20 -2.91 -19.60
CA GLY A 12 22.20 -2.30 -18.27
C GLY A 12 20.97 -1.44 -17.95
N SER A 13 20.01 -1.99 -17.21
CA SER A 13 19.08 -1.18 -16.45
C SER A 13 19.75 -0.81 -15.12
N THR A 14 20.17 0.44 -14.97
CA THR A 14 20.54 0.97 -13.66
C THR A 14 19.30 0.93 -12.75
N THR A 15 19.49 0.68 -11.46
CA THR A 15 18.44 0.69 -10.40
C THR A 15 17.57 1.96 -10.37
N SER A 16 17.94 3.00 -11.11
CA SER A 16 17.26 4.28 -11.26
C SER A 16 16.15 4.34 -12.32
N SER A 17 15.98 3.33 -13.19
CA SER A 17 15.02 3.38 -14.31
C SER A 17 13.84 2.41 -14.22
N TRP A 18 13.69 1.68 -13.12
CA TRP A 18 12.50 0.87 -12.85
C TRP A 18 11.50 1.67 -12.00
N PRO A 19 10.19 1.44 -12.13
CA PRO A 19 9.46 0.73 -13.19
C PRO A 19 9.48 1.49 -14.53
N GLN A 20 9.30 0.78 -15.64
CA GLN A 20 9.26 1.34 -16.99
C GLN A 20 7.80 1.52 -17.43
N GLN A 21 7.40 2.76 -17.67
CA GLN A 21 6.11 3.03 -18.32
C GLN A 21 6.20 2.60 -19.79
N VAL A 22 5.18 1.90 -20.27
CA VAL A 22 5.13 1.35 -21.63
C VAL A 22 4.43 2.34 -22.56
N PHE A 23 5.05 2.69 -23.68
CA PHE A 23 4.43 3.58 -24.69
C PHE A 23 4.02 2.83 -25.97
N GLY A 24 4.55 1.63 -26.19
CA GLY A 24 4.23 0.74 -27.29
C GLY A 24 4.26 -0.72 -26.86
N LEU A 25 3.46 -1.57 -27.51
CA LEU A 25 3.35 -3.00 -27.15
C LEU A 25 4.69 -3.73 -27.32
N GLU A 26 5.48 -3.30 -28.30
CA GLU A 26 6.82 -3.78 -28.62
C GLU A 26 7.86 -3.52 -27.52
N GLU A 27 7.58 -2.60 -26.59
CA GLU A 27 8.45 -2.36 -25.42
C GLU A 27 8.32 -3.45 -24.36
N LEU A 28 7.25 -4.27 -24.42
CA LEU A 28 7.05 -5.38 -23.52
C LEU A 28 7.75 -6.65 -24.02
N PRO A 29 8.30 -7.49 -23.11
CA PRO A 29 8.78 -8.81 -23.50
C PRO A 29 7.66 -9.61 -24.17
N GLU A 30 8.00 -10.30 -25.27
CA GLU A 30 7.06 -11.04 -26.12
C GLU A 30 6.04 -11.90 -25.36
N PRO A 31 6.39 -12.62 -24.26
CA PRO A 31 5.43 -13.43 -23.52
C PRO A 31 4.24 -12.65 -22.91
N TYR A 32 4.40 -11.35 -22.63
CA TYR A 32 3.33 -10.52 -22.05
C TYR A 32 2.43 -9.88 -23.10
N GLN A 33 2.92 -9.70 -24.34
CA GLN A 33 2.24 -8.93 -25.37
C GLN A 33 0.81 -9.43 -25.66
N PRO A 34 0.53 -10.75 -25.78
CA PRO A 34 -0.83 -11.22 -26.07
C PRO A 34 -1.85 -10.81 -24.99
N TYR A 35 -1.46 -10.85 -23.71
CA TYR A 35 -2.33 -10.50 -22.59
C TYR A 35 -2.67 -9.00 -22.56
N ILE A 36 -1.70 -8.16 -22.96
CA ILE A 36 -1.89 -6.71 -23.05
C ILE A 36 -2.72 -6.36 -24.28
N GLN A 37 -2.48 -7.03 -25.42
CA GLN A 37 -3.28 -6.88 -26.63
C GLN A 37 -4.76 -7.19 -26.36
N ASP A 38 -5.07 -8.27 -25.63
CA ASP A 38 -6.45 -8.62 -25.23
C ASP A 38 -7.18 -7.51 -24.44
N TRP A 39 -6.44 -6.66 -23.73
CA TRP A 39 -6.99 -5.51 -23.01
C TRP A 39 -7.04 -4.26 -23.89
N MET A 40 -6.05 -4.07 -24.76
CA MET A 40 -6.06 -3.00 -25.77
C MET A 40 -7.26 -3.13 -26.71
N ASP A 41 -7.59 -4.34 -27.13
CA ASP A 41 -8.77 -4.63 -27.95
C ASP A 41 -10.10 -4.29 -27.24
N LYS A 42 -10.07 -4.17 -25.91
CA LYS A 42 -11.19 -3.73 -25.06
C LYS A 42 -11.17 -2.23 -24.76
N GLY A 43 -10.27 -1.48 -25.39
CA GLY A 43 -10.17 -0.03 -25.24
C GLY A 43 -9.13 0.45 -24.23
N MET A 44 -8.33 -0.43 -23.63
CA MET A 44 -7.27 -0.03 -22.71
C MET A 44 -6.11 0.65 -23.48
N PRO A 45 -5.73 1.90 -23.13
CA PRO A 45 -4.51 2.51 -23.66
C PRO A 45 -3.27 1.71 -23.24
N VAL A 46 -2.32 1.50 -24.16
CA VAL A 46 -1.05 0.81 -23.86
C VAL A 46 -0.26 1.49 -22.75
N THR A 47 -0.41 2.81 -22.62
CA THR A 47 0.22 3.65 -21.58
C THR A 47 -0.23 3.34 -20.15
N ASN A 48 -1.26 2.52 -19.98
CA ASN A 48 -1.70 2.01 -18.69
C ASN A 48 -0.84 0.83 -18.20
N ALA A 49 -0.03 0.24 -19.07
CA ALA A 49 0.88 -0.83 -18.72
C ALA A 49 2.21 -0.28 -18.16
N THR A 50 2.72 -0.96 -17.15
CA THR A 50 4.03 -0.71 -16.55
C THR A 50 4.78 -2.03 -16.46
N PHE A 51 6.00 -2.04 -16.97
CA PHE A 51 6.90 -3.18 -16.92
C PHE A 51 7.92 -3.04 -15.79
N ILE A 52 8.09 -4.10 -15.01
CA ILE A 52 9.09 -4.20 -13.96
C ILE A 52 10.06 -5.31 -14.39
N PRO A 53 11.29 -4.95 -14.81
CA PRO A 53 12.27 -5.95 -15.24
C PRO A 53 12.74 -6.80 -14.07
N TYR A 54 13.35 -7.95 -14.36
CA TYR A 54 14.05 -8.75 -13.35
C TYR A 54 15.24 -7.99 -12.77
N LEU A 55 15.35 -7.93 -11.44
CA LEU A 55 16.37 -7.15 -10.76
C LEU A 55 17.35 -8.07 -10.05
N ASN A 56 18.41 -8.47 -10.76
CA ASN A 56 19.49 -9.24 -10.17
C ASN A 56 20.47 -8.31 -9.43
N SER A 57 20.06 -7.81 -8.26
CA SER A 57 21.00 -7.24 -7.31
C SER A 57 21.07 -8.16 -6.09
N LYS A 58 22.28 -8.37 -5.58
CA LYS A 58 22.73 -9.41 -4.61
C LYS A 58 21.91 -9.58 -3.32
N THR A 59 20.78 -8.91 -3.15
CA THR A 59 20.03 -8.86 -1.90
C THR A 59 18.56 -9.25 -2.00
N GLN A 60 17.89 -9.30 -3.17
CA GLN A 60 16.48 -9.71 -3.23
C GLN A 60 16.07 -10.29 -4.59
N GLU A 61 15.63 -11.55 -4.61
CA GLU A 61 15.04 -12.23 -5.78
C GLU A 61 13.68 -11.60 -6.13
N ARG A 62 13.67 -10.45 -6.80
CA ARG A 62 12.43 -9.83 -7.28
C ARG A 62 12.18 -10.26 -8.73
N GLY A 63 11.09 -11.00 -8.90
CA GLY A 63 10.63 -11.46 -10.21
C GLY A 63 10.25 -10.30 -11.12
N GLU A 64 10.46 -10.51 -12.42
CA GLU A 64 9.90 -9.67 -13.48
C GLU A 64 8.36 -9.72 -13.44
N TYR A 65 7.68 -8.62 -13.74
CA TYR A 65 6.23 -8.61 -13.93
C TYR A 65 5.76 -7.42 -14.77
N VAL A 66 4.56 -7.54 -15.33
CA VAL A 66 3.82 -6.41 -15.91
C VAL A 66 2.60 -6.14 -15.05
N ILE A 67 2.38 -4.89 -14.69
CA ILE A 67 1.14 -4.44 -14.07
C ILE A 67 0.42 -3.46 -15.00
N THR A 68 -0.88 -3.62 -15.14
CA THR A 68 -1.72 -2.74 -15.94
C THR A 68 -3.07 -2.52 -15.28
N TRP A 69 -3.80 -1.52 -15.75
CA TRP A 69 -5.13 -1.21 -15.27
C TRP A 69 -6.06 -0.75 -16.40
N HIS A 70 -7.34 -1.05 -16.25
CA HIS A 70 -8.39 -0.63 -17.15
C HIS A 70 -9.70 -0.54 -16.37
N GLU A 71 -10.39 0.60 -16.47
CA GLU A 71 -11.57 0.91 -15.69
C GLU A 71 -11.33 0.68 -14.18
N ASP A 72 -12.04 -0.27 -13.58
CA ASP A 72 -11.99 -0.61 -12.15
C ASP A 72 -11.13 -1.86 -11.86
N ARG A 73 -10.30 -2.28 -12.82
CA ARG A 73 -9.53 -3.52 -12.75
C ARG A 73 -8.03 -3.30 -12.81
N ILE A 74 -7.32 -4.09 -12.02
CA ILE A 74 -5.87 -4.19 -12.03
C ILE A 74 -5.52 -5.59 -12.54
N MET A 75 -4.59 -5.68 -13.50
CA MET A 75 -4.04 -6.95 -13.95
C MET A 75 -2.54 -7.03 -13.66
N LEU A 76 -2.15 -8.13 -13.03
CA LEU A 76 -0.77 -8.53 -12.84
C LEU A 76 -0.46 -9.72 -13.75
N LEU A 77 0.64 -9.61 -14.50
CA LEU A 77 1.23 -10.68 -15.27
C LEU A 77 2.60 -11.00 -14.70
N SER A 78 2.82 -12.24 -14.27
CA SER A 78 4.10 -12.68 -13.71
C SER A 78 4.54 -14.01 -14.31
N PRO A 79 5.84 -14.25 -14.53
CA PRO A 79 6.34 -15.55 -14.95
C PRO A 79 5.96 -16.67 -13.98
N THR A 80 5.68 -17.85 -14.53
CA THR A 80 5.51 -19.08 -13.75
C THR A 80 6.81 -19.87 -13.71
N PRO A 81 7.05 -20.69 -12.67
CA PRO A 81 8.24 -21.55 -12.60
C PRO A 81 8.39 -22.54 -13.76
N PHE A 82 7.30 -22.83 -14.48
CA PHE A 82 7.26 -23.88 -15.52
C PHE A 82 7.29 -23.33 -16.96
N GLY A 83 7.54 -22.03 -17.14
CA GLY A 83 7.56 -21.39 -18.46
C GLY A 83 6.14 -21.06 -18.93
N GLY A 84 5.72 -19.82 -18.66
CA GLY A 84 4.39 -19.30 -18.98
C GLY A 84 4.10 -18.08 -18.12
N ILE A 85 3.01 -17.36 -18.42
CA ILE A 85 2.60 -16.16 -17.68
C ILE A 85 1.38 -16.48 -16.83
N LYS A 86 1.47 -16.22 -15.52
CA LYS A 86 0.31 -16.20 -14.64
C LYS A 86 -0.37 -14.84 -14.77
N GLN A 87 -1.62 -14.85 -15.21
CA GLN A 87 -2.49 -13.69 -15.21
C GLN A 87 -3.33 -13.65 -13.94
N THR A 88 -3.31 -12.52 -13.24
CA THR A 88 -4.14 -12.25 -12.07
C THR A 88 -4.91 -10.96 -12.35
N VAL A 89 -6.24 -11.03 -12.40
CA VAL A 89 -7.11 -9.86 -12.61
C VAL A 89 -7.90 -9.61 -11.34
N ILE A 90 -7.81 -8.38 -10.83
CA ILE A 90 -8.42 -7.96 -9.56
C ILE A 90 -9.39 -6.82 -9.87
N CYS A 91 -10.68 -7.02 -9.60
CA CYS A 91 -11.66 -5.94 -9.62
C CYS A 91 -11.58 -5.16 -8.31
N ASN A 92 -11.75 -3.84 -8.34
CA ASN A 92 -11.69 -3.03 -7.13
C ASN A 92 -12.70 -3.48 -6.06
N GLN A 93 -13.86 -4.01 -6.45
CA GLN A 93 -14.90 -4.50 -5.54
C GLN A 93 -14.43 -5.69 -4.70
N ASP A 94 -13.48 -6.47 -5.24
CA ASP A 94 -12.91 -7.63 -4.54
C ASP A 94 -11.76 -7.24 -3.60
N ILE A 95 -11.27 -6.00 -3.67
CA ILE A 95 -10.18 -5.52 -2.82
C ILE A 95 -10.73 -5.23 -1.42
N LEU A 96 -10.15 -5.92 -0.43
CA LEU A 96 -10.52 -5.77 0.97
C LEU A 96 -9.79 -4.58 1.57
N TYR A 97 -8.46 -4.59 1.53
CA TYR A 97 -7.63 -3.51 2.07
C TYR A 97 -6.24 -3.55 1.41
N MET A 98 -5.47 -2.49 1.64
CA MET A 98 -4.13 -2.33 1.05
C MET A 98 -3.11 -1.96 2.13
N ASP A 99 -1.96 -2.61 2.08
CA ASP A 99 -0.76 -2.13 2.77
C ASP A 99 0.16 -1.44 1.77
N TYR A 100 0.79 -0.37 2.23
CA TYR A 100 1.72 0.44 1.47
C TYR A 100 2.97 0.67 2.30
N HIS A 101 4.05 0.01 1.92
CA HIS A 101 5.35 0.13 2.51
C HIS A 101 6.21 1.10 1.68
N THR A 102 6.82 2.09 2.31
CA THR A 102 7.86 2.89 1.67
C THR A 102 9.20 2.65 2.32
N PHE A 103 10.17 2.31 1.50
CA PHE A 103 11.59 2.28 1.81
C PHE A 103 12.33 2.75 0.55
N LEU A 104 13.36 3.60 0.70
CA LEU A 104 13.96 4.41 -0.38
C LEU A 104 13.96 3.76 -1.78
N LEU A 105 14.45 2.52 -1.90
CA LEU A 105 14.58 1.79 -3.18
C LEU A 105 13.69 0.53 -3.28
N ASP A 106 12.88 0.27 -2.26
CA ASP A 106 12.04 -0.92 -2.16
C ASP A 106 10.67 -0.58 -1.57
N CYS A 107 9.89 0.20 -2.32
CA CYS A 107 8.51 0.39 -1.95
C CYS A 107 7.72 -0.86 -2.34
N CYS A 108 6.76 -1.23 -1.49
CA CYS A 108 5.91 -2.39 -1.71
C CYS A 108 4.44 -2.03 -1.49
N ILE A 109 3.59 -2.43 -2.43
CA ILE A 109 2.14 -2.41 -2.27
C ILE A 109 1.70 -3.85 -2.07
N THR A 110 0.94 -4.13 -1.02
CA THR A 110 0.26 -5.42 -0.85
C THR A 110 -1.24 -5.20 -0.94
N LEU A 111 -1.89 -5.79 -1.95
CA LEU A 111 -3.34 -5.84 -2.03
C LEU A 111 -3.85 -7.14 -1.44
N TYR A 112 -4.84 -7.03 -0.58
CA TYR A 112 -5.58 -8.17 -0.02
C TYR A 112 -6.96 -8.18 -0.68
N TYR A 113 -7.32 -9.27 -1.33
CA TYR A 113 -8.52 -9.33 -2.17
C TYR A 113 -9.17 -10.72 -2.15
N LEU A 114 -10.39 -10.80 -2.70
CA LEU A 114 -11.12 -12.04 -2.91
C LEU A 114 -10.89 -12.57 -4.32
N GLU A 115 -10.47 -13.83 -4.42
CA GLU A 115 -10.34 -14.60 -5.65
C GLU A 115 -11.22 -15.85 -5.51
N MET A 116 -12.31 -15.94 -6.30
CA MET A 116 -13.30 -17.02 -6.20
C MET A 116 -13.83 -17.23 -4.76
N GLY A 117 -14.07 -16.13 -4.04
CA GLY A 117 -14.50 -16.12 -2.64
C GLY A 117 -13.43 -16.52 -1.62
N ARG A 118 -12.21 -16.86 -2.07
CA ARG A 118 -11.06 -17.13 -1.22
C ARG A 118 -10.22 -15.88 -1.09
N ARG A 119 -9.69 -15.65 0.11
CA ARG A 119 -8.82 -14.51 0.33
C ARG A 119 -7.41 -14.84 -0.10
N THR A 120 -6.82 -13.90 -0.81
CA THR A 120 -5.48 -13.99 -1.32
C THR A 120 -4.85 -12.61 -1.25
N GLN A 121 -3.55 -12.55 -1.54
CA GLN A 121 -2.82 -11.31 -1.59
C GLN A 121 -1.87 -11.31 -2.76
N VAL A 122 -1.52 -10.11 -3.21
CA VAL A 122 -0.50 -9.89 -4.23
C VAL A 122 0.38 -8.72 -3.81
N GLN A 123 1.66 -8.81 -4.14
CA GLN A 123 2.66 -7.81 -3.78
C GLN A 123 3.29 -7.23 -5.04
N PHE A 124 3.43 -5.91 -5.04
CA PHE A 124 4.07 -5.15 -6.12
C PHE A 124 5.23 -4.35 -5.55
N HIS A 125 6.44 -4.61 -6.03
CA HIS A 125 7.64 -3.88 -5.63
C HIS A 125 8.02 -2.85 -6.69
N TYR A 126 8.38 -1.64 -6.27
CA TYR A 126 8.76 -0.56 -7.17
C TYR A 126 9.75 0.42 -6.51
N ASN A 127 10.39 1.27 -7.31
CA ASN A 127 11.26 2.35 -6.82
C ASN A 127 10.41 3.58 -6.51
N SER A 128 10.63 4.19 -5.34
CA SER A 128 9.92 5.41 -4.92
C SER A 128 10.00 6.55 -5.96
N VAL A 129 11.10 6.67 -6.70
CA VAL A 129 11.30 7.70 -7.75
C VAL A 129 10.22 7.65 -8.84
N MET A 130 9.65 6.47 -9.05
CA MET A 130 8.67 6.21 -10.10
C MET A 130 7.29 5.89 -9.52
N GLU A 131 7.00 6.24 -8.27
CA GLU A 131 5.67 6.05 -7.65
C GLU A 131 4.53 6.57 -8.54
N ARG A 132 4.77 7.65 -9.29
CA ARG A 132 3.79 8.25 -10.21
C ARG A 132 3.12 7.26 -11.16
N VAL A 133 3.83 6.22 -11.63
CA VAL A 133 3.26 5.24 -12.57
C VAL A 133 2.31 4.25 -11.86
N PHE A 134 2.40 4.17 -10.53
CA PHE A 134 1.53 3.35 -9.68
C PHE A 134 0.33 4.13 -9.11
N ILE A 135 0.26 5.46 -9.27
CA ILE A 135 -0.85 6.27 -8.73
C ILE A 135 -2.23 5.75 -9.19
N PRO A 136 -2.48 5.46 -10.48
CA PRO A 136 -3.77 4.94 -10.91
C PRO A 136 -4.13 3.60 -10.24
N ILE A 137 -3.15 2.71 -10.10
CA ILE A 137 -3.32 1.40 -9.47
C ILE A 137 -3.67 1.57 -7.98
N LEU A 138 -2.95 2.45 -7.29
CA LEU A 138 -3.22 2.81 -5.89
C LEU A 138 -4.63 3.40 -5.72
N ASN A 139 -5.04 4.27 -6.64
CA ASN A 139 -6.34 4.91 -6.60
C ASN A 139 -7.47 3.90 -6.86
N ILE A 140 -7.34 3.03 -7.86
CA ILE A 140 -8.29 1.93 -8.12
C ILE A 140 -8.42 1.03 -6.88
N ALA A 141 -7.28 0.67 -6.27
CA ALA A 141 -7.26 -0.16 -5.07
C ALA A 141 -7.97 0.46 -3.86
N LEU A 142 -8.06 1.80 -3.82
CA LEU A 142 -8.69 2.56 -2.76
C LEU A 142 -10.08 3.11 -3.15
N HIS A 143 -10.65 2.65 -4.27
CA HIS A 143 -11.92 3.15 -4.81
C HIS A 143 -11.94 4.67 -5.07
N GLN A 144 -10.79 5.24 -5.41
CA GLN A 144 -10.62 6.63 -5.81
C GLN A 144 -10.58 6.77 -7.34
N PRO A 145 -10.92 7.96 -7.90
CA PRO A 145 -10.67 8.27 -9.30
C PRO A 145 -9.21 8.03 -9.68
N VAL A 146 -8.95 7.52 -10.90
CA VAL A 146 -7.59 7.16 -11.35
C VAL A 146 -6.61 8.35 -11.30
N ASP A 147 -7.12 9.56 -11.50
CA ASP A 147 -6.41 10.84 -11.48
C ASP A 147 -6.49 11.55 -10.12
N TYR A 148 -6.95 10.85 -9.07
CA TYR A 148 -6.99 11.42 -7.72
C TYR A 148 -5.58 11.80 -7.26
N GLU A 149 -5.41 13.08 -6.96
CA GLU A 149 -4.22 13.64 -6.36
C GLU A 149 -4.54 14.15 -4.95
N LYS A 150 -3.63 13.86 -4.02
CA LYS A 150 -3.68 14.40 -2.66
C LYS A 150 -3.54 15.92 -2.73
N LYS A 151 -4.63 16.66 -2.48
CA LYS A 151 -4.63 18.15 -2.46
C LYS A 151 -4.05 18.71 -1.15
N ILE A 152 -2.86 18.25 -0.78
CA ILE A 152 -2.14 18.71 0.41
C ILE A 152 -0.72 19.04 -0.01
N LEU A 153 -0.37 20.30 0.16
CA LEU A 153 0.97 20.77 -0.16
C LEU A 153 1.98 20.09 0.77
N GLN A 154 3.22 19.93 0.29
CA GLN A 154 4.25 19.21 1.02
C GLN A 154 4.57 19.82 2.40
N HIS A 155 4.27 21.10 2.62
CA HIS A 155 4.48 21.79 3.90
C HIS A 155 3.23 21.92 4.77
N GLU A 156 2.08 21.40 4.30
CA GLU A 156 0.80 21.53 4.98
C GLU A 156 0.36 20.18 5.55
N ASN A 157 -0.08 20.17 6.80
CA ASN A 157 -0.89 19.09 7.36
C ASN A 157 -1.78 19.70 8.47
N PRO A 158 -2.78 20.52 8.09
CA PRO A 158 -3.50 21.41 9.02
C PRO A 158 -4.15 20.64 10.17
N PHE A 159 -4.64 19.43 9.89
CA PHE A 159 -5.26 18.57 10.91
C PHE A 159 -4.25 17.99 11.91
N CYS A 160 -2.96 17.96 11.55
CA CYS A 160 -1.88 17.42 12.37
C CYS A 160 -0.78 18.44 12.67
N GLU A 161 -1.05 19.76 12.64
CA GLU A 161 -0.04 20.81 12.91
C GLU A 161 0.67 20.61 14.25
N ALA A 162 -0.04 20.11 15.27
CA ALA A 162 0.55 19.80 16.56
C ALA A 162 1.66 18.72 16.49
N LEU A 163 1.75 17.94 15.41
CA LEU A 163 2.85 16.99 15.19
C LEU A 163 4.10 17.67 14.63
N LYS A 164 4.03 18.86 14.05
CA LYS A 164 5.19 19.55 13.47
C LYS A 164 6.34 19.70 14.46
N GLU A 165 6.03 20.01 15.72
CA GLU A 165 7.00 20.12 16.80
C GLU A 165 7.21 18.80 17.57
N LYS A 166 6.17 17.96 17.67
CA LYS A 166 6.21 16.74 18.51
C LYS A 166 6.83 15.54 17.80
N SER A 167 6.62 15.44 16.49
CA SER A 167 7.14 14.42 15.59
C SER A 167 7.10 14.94 14.15
N PRO A 168 8.17 15.59 13.69
CA PRO A 168 8.32 15.97 12.28
C PRO A 168 8.18 14.76 11.33
N LEU A 169 8.54 13.57 11.81
CA LEU A 169 8.38 12.31 11.08
C LEU A 169 6.90 12.01 10.81
N MET A 170 6.07 11.96 11.84
CA MET A 170 4.64 11.66 11.68
C MET A 170 3.83 12.84 11.15
N PHE A 171 4.30 14.08 11.30
CA PHE A 171 3.76 15.21 10.54
C PHE A 171 3.87 14.96 9.03
N ASN A 172 5.02 14.42 8.59
CA ASN A 172 5.26 14.12 7.18
C ASN A 172 4.55 12.84 6.72
N TYR A 173 4.71 11.72 7.42
CA TYR A 173 4.09 10.46 7.02
C TYR A 173 2.58 10.42 7.24
N GLY A 174 2.03 11.20 8.16
CA GLY A 174 0.58 11.37 8.32
C GLY A 174 -0.11 11.82 7.02
N LYS A 175 0.63 12.45 6.08
CA LYS A 175 0.11 12.81 4.76
C LYS A 175 -0.26 11.60 3.89
N LEU A 176 0.26 10.41 4.17
CA LEU A 176 -0.14 9.18 3.49
C LEU A 176 -1.62 8.87 3.70
N ALA A 177 -2.20 9.23 4.86
CA ALA A 177 -3.61 9.02 5.14
C ALA A 177 -4.53 9.65 4.09
N TYR A 178 -4.13 10.79 3.52
CA TYR A 178 -4.94 11.51 2.55
C TYR A 178 -5.00 10.86 1.17
N ARG A 179 -4.28 9.74 0.97
CA ARG A 179 -4.53 8.88 -0.19
C ARG A 179 -5.90 8.20 -0.09
N LEU A 180 -6.38 7.91 1.12
CA LEU A 180 -7.69 7.32 1.32
C LEU A 180 -8.82 8.33 1.08
N ASP A 181 -8.69 9.54 1.62
CA ASP A 181 -9.68 10.61 1.50
C ASP A 181 -9.02 11.99 1.71
N PRO A 182 -9.59 13.07 1.16
CA PRO A 182 -9.07 14.41 1.37
C PRO A 182 -9.35 14.99 2.77
N VAL A 183 -10.23 14.37 3.56
CA VAL A 183 -10.72 14.89 4.85
C VAL A 183 -10.44 13.91 5.99
N MET A 184 -9.80 14.39 7.05
CA MET A 184 -9.56 13.64 8.29
C MET A 184 -10.46 14.14 9.41
N PHE A 185 -11.15 13.23 10.11
CA PHE A 185 -12.03 13.59 11.23
C PHE A 185 -11.30 13.60 12.55
N TYR A 186 -10.43 12.60 12.76
CA TYR A 186 -9.75 12.36 14.02
C TYR A 186 -8.40 11.68 13.77
N TYR A 187 -7.45 11.92 14.66
CA TYR A 187 -6.21 11.13 14.68
C TYR A 187 -5.73 10.82 16.11
N PHE A 188 -5.05 9.69 16.22
CA PHE A 188 -4.29 9.30 17.40
C PHE A 188 -2.84 9.08 17.02
N TRP A 189 -1.92 9.55 17.88
CA TRP A 189 -0.49 9.39 17.67
C TRP A 189 0.18 8.89 18.96
N GLU A 190 1.02 7.88 18.83
CA GLU A 190 1.89 7.38 19.88
C GLU A 190 3.33 7.20 19.40
N CYS A 191 4.26 7.42 20.31
CA CYS A 191 5.68 7.21 20.13
C CYS A 191 6.17 6.29 21.27
N GLN A 192 6.76 5.16 20.89
CA GLN A 192 7.32 4.16 21.79
C GLN A 192 8.83 4.09 21.62
N PRO A 193 9.62 4.26 22.68
CA PRO A 193 11.06 4.03 22.59
C PRO A 193 11.34 2.56 22.32
N ILE A 194 12.26 2.27 21.40
CA ILE A 194 12.80 0.93 21.22
C ILE A 194 13.77 0.67 22.36
N LYS A 195 13.62 -0.48 23.05
CA LYS A 195 14.50 -0.82 24.16
C LYS A 195 15.93 -0.99 23.64
N ARG A 196 16.87 -0.30 24.31
CA ARG A 196 18.33 -0.38 24.06
C ARG A 196 18.81 0.28 22.77
N THR A 197 17.99 1.12 22.14
CA THR A 197 18.45 2.03 21.07
C THR A 197 17.99 3.47 21.37
N SER A 198 18.51 4.44 20.61
CA SER A 198 18.01 5.83 20.61
C SER A 198 16.67 5.99 19.90
N ASP A 199 16.19 4.91 19.28
CA ASP A 199 15.18 4.98 18.23
C ASP A 199 13.79 4.80 18.81
N LYS A 200 12.81 5.19 18.02
CA LYS A 200 11.42 5.24 18.44
C LYS A 200 10.55 4.70 17.32
N ASN A 201 9.63 3.81 17.69
CA ASN A 201 8.54 3.43 16.81
C ASN A 201 7.37 4.37 17.06
N GLU A 202 6.92 5.01 16.00
CA GLU A 202 5.78 5.88 16.02
C GLU A 202 4.61 5.23 15.30
N TYR A 203 3.43 5.46 15.86
CA TYR A 203 2.18 4.93 15.38
C TYR A 203 1.21 6.10 15.22
N PHE A 204 0.53 6.12 14.10
CA PHE A 204 -0.46 7.11 13.77
C PHE A 204 -1.70 6.40 13.25
N VAL A 205 -2.87 6.77 13.76
CA VAL A 205 -4.15 6.25 13.28
C VAL A 205 -5.02 7.44 12.92
N SER A 206 -5.61 7.41 11.73
CA SER A 206 -6.57 8.42 11.28
C SER A 206 -7.92 7.78 10.99
N LEU A 207 -8.99 8.54 11.25
CA LEU A 207 -10.36 8.21 10.88
C LEU A 207 -10.80 9.14 9.76
N MET A 208 -11.26 8.55 8.66
CA MET A 208 -11.55 9.22 7.38
C MET A 208 -12.95 8.83 6.89
N PRO A 209 -13.56 9.56 5.93
CA PRO A 209 -14.86 9.21 5.36
C PRO A 209 -15.01 7.76 4.89
N SER A 210 -14.01 7.23 4.18
CA SER A 210 -14.02 5.92 3.53
C SER A 210 -13.41 4.80 4.37
N GLY A 211 -12.66 5.13 5.42
CA GLY A 211 -12.08 4.14 6.31
C GLY A 211 -11.16 4.71 7.39
N SER A 212 -10.23 3.88 7.84
CA SER A 212 -9.15 4.27 8.72
C SER A 212 -7.80 4.00 8.06
N VAL A 213 -6.81 4.85 8.34
CA VAL A 213 -5.41 4.58 7.95
C VAL A 213 -4.57 4.43 9.21
N ILE A 214 -3.91 3.28 9.32
CA ILE A 214 -2.92 2.99 10.36
C ILE A 214 -1.53 3.12 9.74
N ILE A 215 -0.69 3.94 10.36
CA ILE A 215 0.67 4.20 9.92
C ILE A 215 1.62 3.85 11.05
N ASP A 216 2.66 3.07 10.77
CA ASP A 216 3.71 2.75 11.73
C ASP A 216 5.09 2.90 11.11
N SER A 217 6.04 3.47 11.86
CA SER A 217 7.45 3.49 11.50
C SER A 217 8.08 2.17 11.94
N CYS A 218 8.44 1.32 10.99
CA CYS A 218 8.96 -0.02 11.29
C CYS A 218 10.45 0.01 11.62
N ASP A 219 11.24 0.78 10.85
CA ASP A 219 12.70 0.90 10.93
C ASP A 219 13.18 2.33 10.58
N HIS A 220 14.50 2.57 10.64
CA HIS A 220 15.14 3.89 10.53
C HIS A 220 14.75 4.76 9.32
N ASP A 221 14.26 4.17 8.23
CA ASP A 221 13.88 4.89 7.00
C ASP A 221 12.64 4.28 6.31
N SER A 222 11.81 3.55 7.06
CA SER A 222 10.64 2.88 6.50
C SER A 222 9.35 3.22 7.22
N VAL A 223 8.26 3.28 6.45
CA VAL A 223 6.91 3.44 6.99
C VAL A 223 5.96 2.47 6.32
N ASN A 224 5.06 1.91 7.11
CA ASN A 224 3.91 1.18 6.64
C ASN A 224 2.67 2.06 6.79
N ALA A 225 1.83 2.08 5.76
CA ALA A 225 0.48 2.62 5.82
C ALA A 225 -0.51 1.53 5.40
N SER A 226 -1.41 1.16 6.31
CA SER A 226 -2.49 0.21 6.07
C SER A 226 -3.78 0.99 5.89
N TYR A 227 -4.38 0.88 4.70
CA TYR A 227 -5.62 1.55 4.31
C TYR A 227 -6.78 0.59 4.50
N LEU A 228 -7.64 0.88 5.47
CA LEU A 228 -8.66 -0.04 5.97
C LEU A 228 -10.06 0.53 5.71
N PRO A 229 -10.78 0.08 4.67
CA PRO A 229 -12.17 0.48 4.45
C PRO A 229 -13.05 0.11 5.64
N TRP A 230 -14.07 0.92 5.92
CA TRP A 230 -14.99 0.68 7.05
C TRP A 230 -15.63 -0.71 7.03
N ARG A 231 -15.97 -1.21 5.84
CA ARG A 231 -16.57 -2.55 5.64
C ARG A 231 -15.67 -3.71 6.11
N GLU A 232 -14.35 -3.50 6.12
CA GLU A 232 -13.40 -4.53 6.50
C GLU A 232 -13.02 -4.48 7.98
N ILE A 233 -13.17 -3.35 8.65
CA ILE A 233 -12.91 -3.22 10.08
C ILE A 233 -14.01 -3.97 10.84
N ARG A 234 -13.66 -4.97 11.63
CA ARG A 234 -14.62 -5.78 12.40
C ARG A 234 -14.87 -5.21 13.77
N ASN A 235 -13.81 -4.94 14.50
CA ASN A 235 -13.86 -4.48 15.88
C ASN A 235 -12.67 -3.57 16.17
N VAL A 236 -12.87 -2.63 17.09
CA VAL A 236 -11.83 -1.77 17.62
C VAL A 236 -12.00 -1.70 19.12
N GLN A 237 -10.93 -1.91 19.88
CA GLN A 237 -10.99 -1.90 21.34
C GLN A 237 -9.68 -1.44 21.98
N LEU A 238 -9.78 -0.87 23.18
CA LEU A 238 -8.64 -0.59 24.04
C LEU A 238 -8.43 -1.77 24.98
N ILE A 239 -7.31 -2.47 24.84
CA ILE A 239 -6.90 -3.53 25.75
C ILE A 239 -6.08 -2.93 26.89
N ILE A 240 -6.50 -3.21 28.11
CA ILE A 240 -5.84 -2.75 29.34
C ILE A 240 -5.37 -4.00 30.10
N ASP A 241 -4.21 -4.51 29.71
CA ASP A 241 -3.52 -5.61 30.38
C ASP A 241 -2.14 -5.15 30.89
N ARG A 242 -1.14 -6.04 30.91
CA ARG A 242 0.27 -5.70 31.21
C ARG A 242 0.84 -4.63 30.26
N PHE A 243 0.32 -4.54 29.04
CA PHE A 243 0.69 -3.58 28.00
C PHE A 243 -0.58 -2.96 27.40
N TYR A 244 -0.77 -1.66 27.61
CA TYR A 244 -1.92 -0.96 27.03
C TYR A 244 -1.79 -0.89 25.51
N ARG A 245 -2.85 -1.26 24.79
CA ARG A 245 -2.86 -1.22 23.32
C ARG A 245 -4.24 -0.96 22.75
N ILE A 246 -4.32 -0.20 21.67
CA ILE A 246 -5.50 -0.17 20.80
C ILE A 246 -5.37 -1.36 19.85
N GLN A 247 -6.43 -2.13 19.72
CA GLN A 247 -6.51 -3.28 18.83
C GLN A 247 -7.59 -3.02 17.79
N CYS A 248 -7.23 -3.11 16.51
CA CYS A 248 -8.16 -3.05 15.39
C CYS A 248 -8.15 -4.41 14.68
N GLU A 249 -9.27 -5.10 14.69
CA GLU A 249 -9.48 -6.35 13.97
C GLU A 249 -10.08 -6.05 12.61
N VAL A 250 -9.48 -6.57 11.55
CA VAL A 250 -9.98 -6.49 10.19
C VAL A 250 -10.26 -7.86 9.62
N HIS A 251 -11.13 -7.95 8.62
CA HIS A 251 -11.49 -9.21 8.04
C HIS A 251 -10.41 -9.77 7.09
N PRO A 252 -10.00 -11.05 7.23
CA PRO A 252 -10.27 -11.99 8.33
C PRO A 252 -9.17 -12.01 9.38
N GLY A 253 -9.51 -11.65 10.62
CA GLY A 253 -8.69 -11.96 11.79
C GLY A 253 -7.30 -11.33 11.80
N ARG A 254 -6.95 -10.46 10.84
CA ARG A 254 -5.75 -9.64 10.95
C ARG A 254 -6.00 -8.63 12.04
N ILE A 255 -5.05 -8.56 12.96
CA ILE A 255 -5.13 -7.70 14.12
C ILE A 255 -4.00 -6.68 14.03
N PHE A 256 -4.36 -5.42 13.92
CA PHE A 256 -3.45 -4.30 14.09
C PHE A 256 -3.39 -3.91 15.56
N THR A 257 -2.18 -3.68 16.05
CA THR A 257 -1.93 -3.33 17.45
C THR A 257 -1.15 -2.03 17.52
N ILE A 258 -1.74 -1.02 18.15
CA ILE A 258 -1.08 0.25 18.46
C ILE A 258 -0.78 0.28 19.95
N PRO A 259 0.49 0.22 20.36
CA PRO A 259 0.85 0.32 21.78
C PRO A 259 0.49 1.71 22.32
N VAL A 260 0.08 1.80 23.58
CA VAL A 260 -0.33 3.04 24.25
C VAL A 260 0.46 3.21 25.54
N ARG A 261 1.03 4.39 25.78
CA ARG A 261 1.67 4.71 27.06
C ARG A 261 0.64 5.15 28.09
N LYS A 262 0.91 4.84 29.37
CA LYS A 262 0.03 5.19 30.51
C LYS A 262 -0.47 6.65 30.48
N PRO A 263 0.37 7.68 30.21
CA PRO A 263 -0.09 9.08 30.18
C PRO A 263 -1.08 9.39 29.06
N LYS A 264 -1.16 8.57 27.99
CA LYS A 264 -2.08 8.75 26.87
C LYS A 264 -3.32 7.87 26.95
N LEU A 265 -3.51 7.10 28.03
CA LEU A 265 -4.64 6.16 28.18
C LEU A 265 -6.01 6.84 28.03
N GLN A 266 -6.20 8.00 28.64
CA GLN A 266 -7.47 8.71 28.56
C GLN A 266 -7.78 9.15 27.12
N ARG A 267 -6.79 9.76 26.44
CA ARG A 267 -6.90 10.13 25.03
C ARG A 267 -7.13 8.92 24.12
N ALA A 268 -6.47 7.79 24.40
CA ALA A 268 -6.68 6.55 23.66
C ALA A 268 -8.10 6.00 23.83
N ARG A 269 -8.66 6.08 25.05
CA ARG A 269 -10.05 5.69 25.33
C ARG A 269 -11.04 6.55 24.56
N GLU A 270 -10.87 7.86 24.57
CA GLU A 270 -11.69 8.80 23.81
C GLU A 270 -11.61 8.52 22.30
N PHE A 271 -10.41 8.33 21.78
CA PHE A 271 -10.21 8.00 20.37
C PHE A 271 -10.86 6.67 19.96
N VAL A 272 -10.73 5.61 20.78
CA VAL A 272 -11.39 4.33 20.52
C VAL A 272 -12.91 4.47 20.54
N SER A 273 -13.47 5.28 21.44
CA SER A 273 -14.91 5.57 21.46
C SER A 273 -15.38 6.24 20.16
N LEU A 274 -14.61 7.22 19.66
CA LEU A 274 -14.90 7.88 18.37
C LEU A 274 -14.80 6.89 17.21
N TRP A 275 -13.78 6.01 17.22
CA TRP A 275 -13.61 5.00 16.19
C TRP A 275 -14.78 4.00 16.16
N GLN A 276 -15.22 3.54 17.33
CA GLN A 276 -16.39 2.66 17.44
C GLN A 276 -17.69 3.33 16.98
N GLN A 277 -17.85 4.63 17.27
CA GLN A 277 -18.98 5.42 16.78
C GLN A 277 -18.98 5.50 15.25
N GLU A 278 -17.86 5.87 14.63
CA GLU A 278 -17.76 5.93 13.16
C GLU A 278 -17.98 4.56 12.52
N LEU A 279 -17.45 3.49 13.14
CA LEU A 279 -17.65 2.11 12.67
C LEU A 279 -19.13 1.70 12.69
N THR A 280 -19.92 2.22 13.64
CA THR A 280 -21.35 1.94 13.75
C THR A 280 -22.16 2.74 12.73
N ILE A 281 -21.73 3.96 12.41
CA ILE A 281 -22.43 4.86 11.47
C ILE A 281 -22.19 4.43 10.01
N ARG A 282 -21.01 3.89 9.70
CA ARG A 282 -20.53 3.69 8.32
C ARG A 282 -20.54 2.23 7.85
N LYS A 283 -20.91 1.29 8.71
CA LYS A 283 -21.24 -0.09 8.33
C LYS A 283 -22.70 -0.22 7.95
#